data_AF-A0A6J4FFA9-F1
#
_entry.id   AF-A0A6J4FFA9-F1
#
_cell.length_a   1.000
_cell.length_b   1.000
_cell.length_c   1.000
_cell.angle_alpha   90.00
_cell.angle_beta   90.00
_cell.angle_gamma   90.00
#
_symmetry.space_group_name_H-M   'P 1'
#
loop_
_entity.id
_entity.type
_entity.pdbx_description
1 polymer ?
#
loop_
_entity_poly.entity_id
_entity_poly.type
_entity_poly.pdbx_seq_one_letter_code
_entity_poly.pdbx_strand_id
1 'polypeptide(L)'
;MRGEFLPVWSETWGDIWSPLAKHAGAPKDMFSELYREFTPAFIVASSPESLAEIAANPDKGRATFQQMKADIFQGERAVVEFLERAHGVVDDLGGDALANRYFLLVEAFLSKFSLRYDLRRPFALNPTLSGVFAGLIRELKAVTLRDPHFHSLMVDFEESLRDLSTDSSSRRIRICIQKQVNLLEALGQNSPGVAANTLGAICDQVGSWPHDKIKEAVKALYKFTCSYPGIRHGGTPATALRDIEIKDMVAMTVVLAGFTPYLAHQLDSDIAYRGQ
;
A
#
# COMPACT_ATOMS: atom_id res chain seq x y z
N MET A 1 -9.54 6.78 0.69
CA MET A 1 -9.53 5.56 1.54
C MET A 1 -8.16 4.90 1.35
N ARG A 2 -7.44 4.53 2.42
CA ARG A 2 -6.06 3.97 2.31
C ARG A 2 -6.02 2.48 1.94
N GLY A 3 -7.19 1.83 1.86
CA GLY A 3 -7.31 0.40 1.61
C GLY A 3 -6.78 -0.45 2.76
N GLU A 4 -6.71 0.09 3.98
CA GLU A 4 -6.06 -0.53 5.14
C GLU A 4 -7.05 -0.65 6.31
N PHE A 5 -6.79 -1.56 7.24
CA PHE A 5 -7.61 -1.77 8.43
C PHE A 5 -7.50 -0.62 9.42
N LEU A 6 -6.30 -0.07 9.66
CA LEU A 6 -6.09 0.97 10.67
C LEU A 6 -7.08 2.15 10.57
N PRO A 7 -7.29 2.80 9.40
CA PRO A 7 -8.18 3.95 9.30
C PRO A 7 -9.67 3.61 9.47
N VAL A 8 -10.05 2.33 9.36
CA VAL A 8 -11.42 1.85 9.50
C VAL A 8 -11.59 0.90 10.68
N TRP A 9 -10.61 0.88 11.61
CA TRP A 9 -10.60 -0.06 12.73
C TRP A 9 -11.87 0.03 13.59
N SER A 10 -12.40 1.24 13.82
CA SER A 10 -13.65 1.44 14.56
C SER A 10 -14.85 0.69 13.98
N GLU A 11 -14.87 0.50 12.65
CA GLU A 11 -15.95 -0.16 11.93
C GLU A 11 -15.91 -1.68 12.11
N THR A 12 -14.73 -2.25 12.41
CA THR A 12 -14.57 -3.70 12.63
C THR A 12 -15.47 -4.20 13.75
N TRP A 13 -15.75 -3.36 14.77
CA TRP A 13 -16.67 -3.74 15.84
C TRP A 13 -18.08 -4.00 15.32
N GLY A 14 -18.63 -3.07 14.53
CA GLY A 14 -19.99 -3.16 14.02
C GLY A 14 -20.16 -4.24 12.95
N ASP A 15 -19.15 -4.42 12.11
CA ASP A 15 -19.25 -5.27 10.92
C ASP A 15 -18.66 -6.68 11.12
N ILE A 16 -17.72 -6.87 12.05
CA ILE A 16 -17.08 -8.17 12.29
C ILE A 16 -17.39 -8.66 13.70
N TRP A 17 -16.94 -7.95 14.72
CA TRP A 17 -16.86 -8.49 16.08
C TRP A 17 -18.23 -8.63 16.77
N SER A 18 -19.08 -7.60 16.69
CA SER A 18 -20.44 -7.64 17.25
C SER A 18 -21.33 -8.67 16.56
N PRO A 19 -21.34 -8.80 15.21
CA PRO A 19 -22.03 -9.89 14.53
C PRO A 19 -21.49 -11.27 14.87
N LEU A 20 -20.18 -11.43 15.04
CA LEU A 20 -19.57 -12.71 15.44
C LEU A 20 -20.02 -13.13 16.85
N ALA A 21 -20.01 -12.21 17.81
CA ALA A 21 -20.43 -12.47 19.18
C ALA A 21 -21.93 -12.83 19.35
N LYS A 22 -22.76 -12.49 18.36
CA LYS A 22 -24.18 -12.87 18.32
C LYS A 22 -24.40 -14.27 17.76
N HIS A 23 -23.36 -14.93 17.25
CA HIS A 23 -23.47 -16.29 16.76
C HIS A 23 -23.77 -17.25 17.92
N ALA A 24 -24.63 -18.24 17.70
CA ALA A 24 -25.07 -19.16 18.75
C ALA A 24 -23.93 -19.98 19.37
N GLY A 25 -22.86 -20.22 18.61
CA GLY A 25 -21.65 -20.92 19.08
C GLY A 25 -20.56 -20.01 19.65
N ALA A 26 -20.79 -18.71 19.83
CA ALA A 26 -19.78 -17.80 20.37
C ALA A 26 -19.73 -17.92 21.91
N PRO A 27 -18.58 -18.30 22.51
CA PRO A 27 -18.47 -18.37 23.96
C PRO A 27 -18.30 -16.99 24.58
N LYS A 28 -18.62 -16.88 25.88
CA LYS A 28 -18.67 -15.59 26.60
C LYS A 28 -17.29 -14.94 26.73
N ASP A 29 -16.26 -15.74 26.89
CA ASP A 29 -14.85 -15.37 27.09
C ASP A 29 -14.08 -15.11 25.78
N MET A 30 -14.72 -15.26 24.62
CA MET A 30 -14.10 -15.04 23.30
C MET A 30 -13.33 -13.71 23.22
N PHE A 31 -13.88 -12.62 23.75
CA PHE A 31 -13.21 -11.33 23.71
C PHE A 31 -12.04 -11.19 24.68
N SER A 32 -12.04 -11.95 25.78
CA SER A 32 -10.88 -12.03 26.67
C SER A 32 -9.72 -12.73 25.98
N GLU A 33 -10.01 -13.83 25.26
CA GLU A 33 -9.03 -14.57 24.47
C GLU A 33 -8.52 -13.77 23.26
N LEU A 34 -9.42 -13.13 22.50
CA LEU A 34 -9.05 -12.25 21.39
C LEU A 34 -8.24 -11.05 21.87
N TYR A 35 -8.56 -10.46 23.03
CA TYR A 35 -7.77 -9.37 23.58
C TYR A 35 -6.34 -9.83 23.89
N ARG A 36 -6.19 -10.98 24.55
CA ARG A 36 -4.87 -11.58 24.83
C ARG A 36 -4.07 -11.78 23.55
N GLU A 37 -4.69 -12.34 22.52
CA GLU A 37 -4.07 -12.61 21.21
C GLU A 37 -3.67 -11.31 20.47
N PHE A 38 -4.35 -10.20 20.75
CA PHE A 38 -4.08 -8.92 20.11
C PHE A 38 -2.94 -8.13 20.77
N THR A 39 -2.58 -8.45 22.02
CA THR A 39 -1.54 -7.72 22.76
C THR A 39 -0.19 -7.56 22.04
N PRO A 40 0.30 -8.53 21.23
CA PRO A 40 1.56 -8.35 20.50
C PRO A 40 1.51 -7.21 19.48
N ALA A 41 0.32 -6.79 19.05
CA ALA A 41 0.15 -5.69 18.10
C ALA A 41 0.15 -4.30 18.75
N PHE A 42 0.24 -4.20 20.07
CA PHE A 42 0.17 -2.91 20.77
C PHE A 42 1.52 -2.20 20.80
N ILE A 43 1.51 -0.87 20.72
CA ILE A 43 2.71 -0.04 20.89
C ILE A 43 3.29 -0.24 22.29
N VAL A 44 2.42 -0.27 23.30
CA VAL A 44 2.77 -0.50 24.70
C VAL A 44 2.18 -1.83 25.13
N ALA A 45 3.04 -2.73 25.61
CA ALA A 45 2.62 -4.02 26.10
C ALA A 45 1.69 -3.87 27.31
N SER A 46 0.60 -4.64 27.32
CA SER A 46 -0.30 -4.72 28.49
C SER A 46 0.42 -5.38 29.67
N SER A 47 0.17 -4.90 30.89
CA SER A 47 0.76 -5.51 32.09
C SER A 47 0.15 -6.89 32.38
N PRO A 48 0.90 -7.82 33.02
CA PRO A 48 0.37 -9.11 33.40
C PRO A 48 -0.90 -9.03 34.26
N GLU A 49 -0.97 -8.04 35.16
CA GLU A 49 -2.13 -7.80 36.02
C GLU A 49 -3.37 -7.40 35.21
N SER A 50 -3.19 -6.52 34.22
CA SER A 50 -4.26 -6.12 33.32
C SER A 50 -4.77 -7.29 32.48
N LEU A 51 -3.87 -8.16 32.02
CA LEU A 51 -4.24 -9.36 31.27
C LEU A 51 -5.01 -10.36 32.13
N ALA A 52 -4.56 -10.60 33.37
CA ALA A 52 -5.24 -11.48 34.31
C ALA A 52 -6.65 -10.96 34.64
N GLU A 53 -6.80 -9.65 34.83
CA GLU A 53 -8.10 -9.04 35.12
C GLU A 53 -9.09 -9.17 33.94
N ILE A 54 -8.61 -8.99 32.71
CA ILE A 54 -9.41 -9.15 31.49
C ILE A 54 -9.78 -10.63 31.26
N ALA A 55 -8.84 -11.55 31.51
CA ALA A 55 -9.10 -12.99 31.41
C ALA A 55 -10.16 -13.45 32.42
N ALA A 56 -10.14 -12.91 33.64
CA ALA A 56 -11.09 -13.28 34.70
C ALA A 56 -12.50 -12.68 34.52
N ASN A 57 -12.68 -11.67 33.68
CA ASN A 57 -13.95 -10.97 33.50
C ASN A 57 -14.33 -10.81 32.01
N PRO A 58 -15.18 -11.71 31.47
CA PRO A 58 -15.61 -11.69 30.08
C PRO A 58 -16.27 -10.38 29.64
N ASP A 59 -17.08 -9.76 30.50
CA ASP A 59 -17.74 -8.48 30.18
C ASP A 59 -16.73 -7.34 30.07
N LYS A 60 -15.71 -7.34 30.95
CA LYS A 60 -14.58 -6.41 30.86
C LYS A 60 -13.75 -6.66 29.60
N GLY A 61 -13.48 -7.91 29.24
CA GLY A 61 -12.77 -8.26 28.01
C GLY A 61 -13.49 -7.72 26.77
N ARG A 62 -14.80 -7.93 26.69
CA ARG A 62 -15.64 -7.39 25.62
C ARG A 62 -15.62 -5.86 25.56
N ALA A 63 -15.84 -5.19 26.68
CA ALA A 63 -15.88 -3.73 26.74
C ALA A 63 -14.51 -3.12 26.38
N THR A 64 -13.42 -3.73 26.85
CA THR A 64 -12.06 -3.30 26.54
C THR A 64 -11.78 -3.46 25.05
N PHE A 65 -12.06 -4.63 24.48
CA PHE A 65 -11.84 -4.91 23.07
C PHE A 65 -12.62 -3.93 22.16
N GLN A 66 -13.87 -3.64 22.49
CA GLN A 66 -14.69 -2.67 21.75
C GLN A 66 -14.13 -1.24 21.76
N GLN A 67 -13.48 -0.84 22.85
CA GLN A 67 -12.99 0.53 23.02
C GLN A 67 -11.63 0.78 22.37
N MET A 68 -10.93 -0.27 21.92
CA MET A 68 -9.63 -0.17 21.28
C MET A 68 -9.66 0.72 20.04
N LYS A 69 -8.64 1.55 19.88
CA LYS A 69 -8.49 2.53 18.81
C LYS A 69 -7.21 2.28 18.02
N ALA A 70 -7.14 2.81 16.81
CA ALA A 70 -6.02 2.55 15.90
C ALA A 70 -4.67 3.09 16.40
N ASP A 71 -4.70 4.10 17.28
CA ASP A 71 -3.52 4.79 17.83
C ASP A 71 -2.73 3.96 18.85
N ILE A 72 -3.29 2.87 19.38
CA ILE A 72 -2.57 1.96 20.28
C ILE A 72 -1.84 0.83 19.55
N PHE A 73 -1.96 0.72 18.22
CA PHE A 73 -1.38 -0.37 17.43
C PHE A 73 -0.03 0.00 16.81
N GLN A 74 0.87 -0.98 16.69
CA GLN A 74 2.19 -0.81 16.09
C GLN A 74 2.14 -0.44 14.61
N GLY A 75 1.11 -0.92 13.90
CA GLY A 75 0.98 -0.73 12.46
C GLY A 75 -0.14 -1.58 11.86
N GLU A 76 -0.38 -1.37 10.56
CA GLU A 76 -1.30 -2.13 9.73
C GLU A 76 -0.89 -3.61 9.71
N ARG A 77 0.41 -3.89 9.56
CA ARG A 77 0.91 -5.26 9.54
C ARG A 77 0.55 -6.02 10.82
N ALA A 78 0.72 -5.39 11.98
CA ALA A 78 0.42 -6.01 13.27
C ALA A 78 -1.09 -6.31 13.43
N VAL A 79 -1.95 -5.44 12.89
CA VAL A 79 -3.40 -5.66 12.86
C VAL A 79 -3.77 -6.82 11.93
N VAL A 80 -3.16 -6.90 10.74
CA VAL A 80 -3.38 -8.00 9.79
C VAL A 80 -2.96 -9.34 10.41
N GLU A 81 -1.77 -9.40 10.99
CA GLU A 81 -1.28 -10.61 11.66
C GLU A 81 -2.19 -11.01 12.84
N PHE A 82 -2.75 -10.04 13.59
CA PHE A 82 -3.77 -10.33 14.60
C PHE A 82 -5.04 -10.93 14.00
N LEU A 83 -5.59 -10.35 12.93
CA LEU A 83 -6.80 -10.87 12.28
C LEU A 83 -6.61 -12.32 11.81
N GLU A 84 -5.42 -12.65 11.30
CA GLU A 84 -5.08 -14.03 10.94
C GLU A 84 -5.02 -14.96 12.14
N ARG A 85 -4.37 -14.55 13.25
CA ARG A 85 -4.31 -15.36 14.48
C ARG A 85 -5.66 -15.48 15.18
N ALA A 86 -6.51 -14.44 15.09
CA ALA A 86 -7.86 -14.44 15.64
C ALA A 86 -8.71 -15.57 15.06
N HIS A 87 -8.49 -15.97 13.80
CA HIS A 87 -9.17 -17.13 13.23
C HIS A 87 -8.87 -18.41 14.03
N GLY A 88 -7.61 -18.65 14.43
CA GLY A 88 -7.23 -19.79 15.26
C GLY A 88 -7.95 -19.79 16.61
N VAL A 89 -7.97 -18.63 17.29
CA VAL A 89 -8.71 -18.46 18.55
C VAL A 89 -10.21 -18.75 18.38
N VAL A 90 -10.81 -18.24 17.31
CA VAL A 90 -12.24 -18.43 17.04
C VAL A 90 -12.56 -19.91 16.73
N ASP A 91 -11.67 -20.59 16.01
CA ASP A 91 -11.79 -22.01 15.70
C ASP A 91 -11.63 -22.89 16.95
N ASP A 92 -10.61 -22.64 17.77
CA ASP A 92 -10.38 -23.36 19.03
C ASP A 92 -11.57 -23.24 19.99
N LEU A 93 -12.24 -22.08 20.00
CA LEU A 93 -13.32 -21.77 20.92
C LEU A 93 -14.70 -22.21 20.44
N GLY A 94 -14.99 -22.09 19.14
CA GLY A 94 -16.33 -22.29 18.57
C GLY A 94 -16.40 -23.26 17.40
N GLY A 95 -15.27 -23.85 17.02
CA GLY A 95 -15.09 -24.77 15.90
C GLY A 95 -15.37 -24.14 14.52
N ASP A 96 -15.39 -25.02 13.52
CA ASP A 96 -15.58 -24.67 12.10
C ASP A 96 -16.74 -23.71 11.83
N ALA A 97 -17.85 -23.84 12.55
CA ALA A 97 -19.03 -23.00 12.33
C ALA A 97 -18.77 -21.54 12.69
N LEU A 98 -18.12 -21.28 13.83
CA LEU A 98 -17.78 -19.93 14.27
C LEU A 98 -16.61 -19.37 13.45
N ALA A 99 -15.60 -20.19 13.16
CA ALA A 99 -14.46 -19.82 12.31
C ALA A 99 -14.91 -19.42 10.90
N ASN A 100 -15.79 -20.21 10.27
CA ASN A 100 -16.35 -19.86 8.96
C ASN A 100 -17.24 -18.61 9.01
N ARG A 101 -17.95 -18.37 10.12
CA ARG A 101 -18.68 -17.11 10.31
C ARG A 101 -17.72 -15.92 10.36
N TYR A 102 -16.60 -16.03 11.08
CA TYR A 102 -15.56 -15.00 11.12
C TYR A 102 -14.97 -14.74 9.72
N PHE A 103 -14.63 -15.80 8.97
CA PHE A 103 -14.18 -15.70 7.58
C PHE A 103 -15.11 -14.85 6.71
N LEU A 104 -16.41 -15.17 6.70
CA LEU A 104 -17.39 -14.47 5.86
C LEU A 104 -17.58 -12.99 6.27
N LEU A 105 -17.47 -12.69 7.57
CA LEU A 105 -17.57 -11.31 8.05
C LEU A 105 -16.35 -10.48 7.63
N VAL A 106 -15.16 -11.05 7.71
CA VAL A 106 -13.93 -10.39 7.27
C VAL A 106 -13.92 -10.23 5.74
N GLU A 107 -14.32 -11.23 4.97
CA GLU A 107 -14.48 -11.14 3.52
C GLU A 107 -15.44 -10.01 3.12
N ALA A 108 -16.60 -9.93 3.76
CA ALA A 108 -17.57 -8.86 3.53
C ALA A 108 -16.99 -7.48 3.90
N PHE A 109 -16.23 -7.38 4.99
CA PHE A 109 -15.58 -6.15 5.42
C PHE A 109 -14.51 -5.67 4.43
N LEU A 110 -13.65 -6.58 3.96
CA LEU A 110 -12.65 -6.29 2.92
C LEU A 110 -13.30 -5.71 1.68
N SER A 111 -14.39 -6.32 1.21
CA SER A 111 -15.15 -5.85 0.05
C SER A 111 -15.78 -4.48 0.30
N LYS A 112 -16.49 -4.31 1.43
CA LYS A 112 -17.21 -3.08 1.81
C LYS A 112 -16.30 -1.85 1.84
N PHE A 113 -15.09 -1.99 2.38
CA PHE A 113 -14.13 -0.89 2.49
C PHE A 113 -13.06 -0.89 1.39
N SER A 114 -13.18 -1.79 0.40
CA SER A 114 -12.21 -1.95 -0.70
C SER A 114 -10.77 -2.04 -0.18
N LEU A 115 -10.59 -2.88 0.85
CA LEU A 115 -9.29 -3.07 1.48
C LEU A 115 -8.32 -3.81 0.55
N ARG A 116 -7.03 -3.62 0.79
CA ARG A 116 -5.94 -4.06 -0.08
C ARG A 116 -5.64 -5.56 -0.01
N TYR A 117 -6.49 -6.36 0.61
CA TYR A 117 -6.26 -7.77 0.88
C TYR A 117 -7.32 -8.66 0.24
N ASP A 118 -6.88 -9.83 -0.22
CA ASP A 118 -7.73 -10.97 -0.57
C ASP A 118 -7.66 -12.01 0.56
N LEU A 119 -8.80 -12.55 0.95
CA LEU A 119 -8.88 -13.53 2.03
C LEU A 119 -8.82 -14.95 1.46
N ARG A 120 -7.83 -15.72 1.90
CA ARG A 120 -7.58 -17.09 1.44
C ARG A 120 -7.81 -18.08 2.57
N ARG A 121 -8.25 -19.30 2.24
CA ARG A 121 -8.42 -20.38 3.22
C ARG A 121 -7.08 -20.98 3.66
N PRO A 122 -6.94 -21.46 4.92
CA PRO A 122 -7.97 -21.47 5.96
C PRO A 122 -8.31 -20.07 6.47
N PHE A 123 -7.32 -19.21 6.69
CA PHE A 123 -7.49 -17.77 6.88
C PHE A 123 -6.15 -17.03 6.72
N ALA A 124 -5.94 -16.40 5.56
CA ALA A 124 -4.75 -15.60 5.27
C ALA A 124 -5.10 -14.37 4.44
N LEU A 125 -4.66 -13.20 4.88
CA LEU A 125 -4.88 -11.91 4.26
C LEU A 125 -3.70 -11.57 3.35
N ASN A 126 -3.91 -11.74 2.04
CA ASN A 126 -2.85 -11.57 1.06
C ASN A 126 -3.00 -10.23 0.34
N PRO A 127 -1.95 -9.41 0.21
CA PRO A 127 -2.01 -8.18 -0.56
C PRO A 127 -2.49 -8.45 -2.00
N THR A 128 -3.48 -7.69 -2.45
CA THR A 128 -3.91 -7.71 -3.85
C THR A 128 -2.90 -6.96 -4.72
N LEU A 129 -2.86 -7.26 -6.02
CA LEU A 129 -1.99 -6.54 -6.96
C LEU A 129 -2.27 -5.03 -6.93
N SER A 130 -3.55 -4.65 -6.96
CA SER A 130 -3.96 -3.24 -6.84
C SER A 130 -3.55 -2.64 -5.50
N GLY A 131 -3.62 -3.42 -4.42
CA GLY A 131 -3.13 -3.07 -3.08
C GLY A 131 -1.64 -2.76 -3.06
N VAL A 132 -0.81 -3.58 -3.71
CA VAL A 132 0.65 -3.36 -3.81
C VAL A 132 0.95 -2.06 -4.56
N PHE A 133 0.29 -1.80 -5.69
CA PHE A 133 0.46 -0.53 -6.41
C PHE A 133 0.01 0.68 -5.60
N ALA A 134 -1.13 0.58 -4.90
CA ALA A 134 -1.60 1.65 -4.04
C ALA A 134 -0.63 1.93 -2.88
N GLY A 135 -0.07 0.86 -2.27
CA GLY A 135 0.97 0.95 -1.25
C GLY A 135 2.24 1.63 -1.76
N LEU A 136 2.72 1.23 -2.94
CA LEU A 136 3.88 1.83 -3.60
C LEU A 136 3.71 3.34 -3.83
N ILE A 137 2.57 3.75 -4.40
CA ILE A 137 2.30 5.17 -4.67
C ILE A 137 2.17 5.96 -3.36
N ARG A 138 1.59 5.36 -2.32
CA ARG A 138 1.49 6.02 -1.01
C ARG A 138 2.87 6.22 -0.39
N GLU A 139 3.73 5.21 -0.42
CA GLU A 139 5.09 5.32 0.10
C GLU A 139 5.89 6.37 -0.68
N LEU A 140 5.76 6.38 -2.00
CA LEU A 140 6.34 7.43 -2.84
C LEU A 140 5.85 8.82 -2.43
N LYS A 141 4.55 9.01 -2.14
CA LYS A 141 4.06 10.28 -1.59
C LYS A 141 4.69 10.60 -0.24
N ALA A 142 4.75 9.62 0.68
CA ALA A 142 5.34 9.83 2.00
C ALA A 142 6.82 10.25 1.92
N VAL A 143 7.59 9.66 1.01
CA VAL A 143 8.99 10.04 0.72
C VAL A 143 9.06 11.44 0.14
N THR A 144 8.28 11.73 -0.91
CA THR A 144 8.32 13.04 -1.58
C THR A 144 7.84 14.18 -0.69
N LEU A 145 6.92 13.95 0.26
CA LEU A 145 6.47 14.95 1.24
C LEU A 145 7.59 15.44 2.18
N ARG A 146 8.68 14.68 2.34
CA ARG A 146 9.79 15.05 3.23
C ARG A 146 10.72 16.10 2.62
N ASP A 147 10.63 16.32 1.31
CA ASP A 147 11.45 17.27 0.57
C ASP A 147 10.55 18.22 -0.25
N PRO A 148 10.62 19.56 -0.06
CA PRO A 148 9.77 20.49 -0.78
C PRO A 148 9.88 20.42 -2.31
N HIS A 149 11.07 20.14 -2.84
CA HIS A 149 11.29 20.01 -4.28
C HIS A 149 10.63 18.74 -4.82
N PHE A 150 10.83 17.59 -4.16
CA PHE A 150 10.17 16.35 -4.57
C PHE A 150 8.65 16.42 -4.44
N HIS A 151 8.16 17.06 -3.37
CA HIS A 151 6.74 17.27 -3.17
C HIS A 151 6.13 18.07 -4.33
N SER A 152 6.77 19.15 -4.76
CA SER A 152 6.34 19.93 -5.92
C SER A 152 6.29 19.10 -7.20
N LEU A 153 7.29 18.26 -7.46
CA LEU A 153 7.30 17.38 -8.63
C LEU A 153 6.21 16.31 -8.58
N MET A 154 5.92 15.76 -7.40
CA MET A 154 4.84 14.81 -7.21
C MET A 154 3.48 15.46 -7.44
N VAL A 155 3.26 16.68 -6.92
CA VAL A 155 2.03 17.45 -7.16
C VAL A 155 1.86 17.76 -8.65
N ASP A 156 2.90 18.25 -9.33
CA ASP A 156 2.89 18.50 -10.78
C ASP A 156 2.49 17.25 -11.58
N PHE A 157 3.03 16.09 -11.20
CA PHE A 157 2.68 14.82 -11.84
C PHE A 157 1.20 14.46 -11.61
N GLU A 158 0.72 14.53 -10.37
CA GLU A 158 -0.67 14.20 -10.07
C GLU A 158 -1.68 15.17 -10.72
N GLU A 159 -1.36 16.46 -10.77
CA GLU A 159 -2.18 17.46 -11.47
C GLU A 159 -2.24 17.16 -12.96
N SER A 160 -1.08 16.87 -13.59
CA SER A 160 -1.05 16.51 -15.00
C SER A 160 -1.84 15.23 -15.32
N LEU A 161 -1.92 14.29 -14.37
CA LEU A 161 -2.75 13.08 -14.49
C LEU A 161 -4.24 13.42 -14.37
N ARG A 162 -4.62 14.30 -13.43
CA ARG A 162 -6.01 14.76 -13.26
C ARG A 162 -6.52 15.52 -14.49
N ASP A 163 -5.67 16.34 -15.11
CA ASP A 163 -5.99 17.07 -16.34
C ASP A 163 -6.49 16.15 -17.46
N LEU A 164 -5.98 14.91 -17.54
CA LEU A 164 -6.37 13.93 -18.56
C LEU A 164 -7.84 13.48 -18.46
N SER A 165 -8.48 13.69 -17.30
CA SER A 165 -9.93 13.43 -17.16
C SER A 165 -10.78 14.39 -17.99
N THR A 166 -10.26 15.60 -18.27
CA THR A 166 -10.95 16.63 -19.05
C THR A 166 -10.39 16.76 -20.46
N ASP A 167 -9.07 16.63 -20.61
CA ASP A 167 -8.38 16.72 -21.90
C ASP A 167 -7.33 15.60 -22.02
N SER A 168 -7.71 14.51 -22.69
CA SER A 168 -6.85 13.37 -22.97
C SER A 168 -6.11 13.49 -24.31
N SER A 169 -5.85 14.72 -24.80
CA SER A 169 -5.11 14.94 -26.04
C SER A 169 -3.67 14.43 -25.95
N SER A 170 -3.11 14.07 -27.12
CA SER A 170 -1.69 13.67 -27.27
C SER A 170 -0.74 14.67 -26.59
N ARG A 171 -1.04 15.98 -26.64
CA ARG A 171 -0.27 17.03 -25.95
C ARG A 171 -0.28 16.86 -24.43
N ARG A 172 -1.46 16.71 -23.81
CA ARG A 172 -1.57 16.57 -22.35
C ARG A 172 -0.93 15.28 -21.86
N ILE A 173 -1.08 14.19 -22.61
CA ILE A 173 -0.45 12.92 -22.26
C ILE A 173 1.08 13.06 -22.24
N ARG A 174 1.68 13.73 -23.24
CA ARG A 174 3.13 13.97 -23.27
C ARG A 174 3.61 14.76 -22.05
N ILE A 175 2.85 15.78 -21.63
CA ILE A 175 3.16 16.56 -20.42
C ILE A 175 3.11 15.65 -19.19
N CYS A 176 2.10 14.78 -19.07
CA CYS A 176 2.00 13.86 -17.93
C CYS A 176 3.21 12.91 -17.84
N ILE A 177 3.60 12.29 -18.97
CA ILE A 177 4.79 11.44 -19.04
C ILE A 177 6.05 12.24 -18.69
N GLN A 178 6.18 13.48 -19.19
CA GLN A 178 7.31 14.35 -18.88
C GLN A 178 7.42 14.61 -17.37
N LYS A 179 6.32 14.97 -16.71
CA LYS A 179 6.30 15.22 -15.26
C LYS A 179 6.68 13.98 -14.45
N GLN A 180 6.23 12.80 -14.87
CA GLN A 180 6.62 11.55 -14.22
C GLN A 180 8.14 11.29 -14.34
N VAL A 181 8.73 11.46 -15.52
CA VAL A 181 10.18 11.27 -15.70
C VAL A 181 10.99 12.29 -14.90
N ASN A 182 10.53 13.54 -14.84
CA ASN A 182 11.20 14.56 -14.02
C ASN A 182 11.23 14.18 -12.53
N LEU A 183 10.12 13.63 -12.01
CA LEU A 183 10.06 13.11 -10.65
C LEU A 183 11.07 11.95 -10.45
N LEU A 184 11.14 10.99 -11.37
CA LEU A 184 12.08 9.87 -11.28
C LEU A 184 13.55 10.32 -11.36
N GLU A 185 13.85 11.32 -12.18
CA GLU A 185 15.19 11.92 -12.23
C GLU A 185 15.58 12.54 -10.91
N ALA A 186 14.69 13.35 -10.32
CA ALA A 186 14.96 13.99 -9.03
C ALA A 186 15.16 12.97 -7.91
N LEU A 187 14.33 11.92 -7.85
CA LEU A 187 14.49 10.82 -6.89
C LEU A 187 15.82 10.08 -7.09
N GLY A 188 16.17 9.79 -8.35
CA GLY A 188 17.40 9.11 -8.70
C GLY A 188 18.66 9.93 -8.40
N GLN A 189 18.64 11.25 -8.65
CA GLN A 189 19.72 12.18 -8.30
C GLN A 189 20.01 12.21 -6.81
N ASN A 190 18.97 12.00 -5.99
CA ASN A 190 19.11 11.97 -4.54
C ASN A 190 19.67 10.64 -4.01
N SER A 191 19.91 9.64 -4.86
CA SER A 191 20.47 8.37 -4.42
C SER A 191 21.95 8.51 -4.04
N PRO A 192 22.41 7.85 -2.94
CA PRO A 192 23.79 7.91 -2.51
C PRO A 192 24.77 7.54 -3.63
N GLY A 193 25.78 8.38 -3.86
CA GLY A 193 26.82 8.15 -4.88
C GLY A 193 26.43 8.54 -6.31
N VAL A 194 25.25 9.10 -6.53
CA VAL A 194 24.83 9.61 -7.85
C VAL A 194 25.26 11.07 -8.01
N ALA A 195 25.93 11.37 -9.13
CA ALA A 195 26.32 12.72 -9.55
C ALA A 195 25.76 13.11 -10.94
N ALA A 196 25.08 12.17 -11.61
CA ALA A 196 24.48 12.38 -12.92
C ALA A 196 23.15 13.15 -12.84
N ASN A 197 22.90 13.99 -13.85
CA ASN A 197 21.69 14.84 -13.90
C ASN A 197 20.60 14.32 -14.85
N THR A 198 20.79 13.17 -15.49
CA THR A 198 19.81 12.60 -16.44
C THR A 198 19.47 11.17 -16.05
N LEU A 199 18.22 10.75 -16.21
CA LEU A 199 17.79 9.41 -15.79
C LEU A 199 18.66 8.30 -16.39
N GLY A 200 19.01 8.46 -17.67
CA GLY A 200 19.87 7.51 -18.37
C GLY A 200 21.24 7.32 -17.71
N ALA A 201 21.90 8.40 -17.32
CA ALA A 201 23.21 8.35 -16.67
C ALA A 201 23.10 8.00 -15.17
N ILE A 202 22.01 8.39 -14.50
CA ILE A 202 21.69 7.98 -13.13
C ILE A 202 21.59 6.45 -13.05
N CYS A 203 20.97 5.81 -14.05
CA CYS A 203 20.87 4.35 -14.10
C CYS A 203 22.23 3.65 -14.08
N ASP A 204 23.29 4.28 -14.59
CA ASP A 204 24.65 3.72 -14.58
C ASP A 204 25.39 3.93 -13.23
N GLN A 205 24.82 4.73 -12.32
CA GLN A 205 25.40 5.06 -11.01
C GLN A 205 24.62 4.45 -9.85
N VAL A 206 23.32 4.18 -10.04
CA VAL A 206 22.48 3.49 -9.06
C VAL A 206 22.87 2.01 -8.97
N GLY A 207 23.15 1.53 -7.76
CA GLY A 207 23.60 0.16 -7.49
C GLY A 207 22.50 -0.84 -7.10
N SER A 208 21.22 -0.46 -7.17
CA SER A 208 20.09 -1.26 -6.67
C SER A 208 19.49 -2.23 -7.72
N TRP A 209 20.02 -2.26 -8.94
CA TRP A 209 19.45 -3.05 -10.03
C TRP A 209 19.67 -4.55 -9.80
N PRO A 210 18.62 -5.40 -9.97
CA PRO A 210 18.76 -6.85 -9.83
C PRO A 210 19.43 -7.49 -11.05
N HIS A 211 19.45 -6.80 -12.20
CA HIS A 211 20.05 -7.28 -13.45
C HIS A 211 20.24 -6.13 -14.45
N ASP A 212 21.30 -6.19 -15.28
CA ASP A 212 21.61 -5.14 -16.27
C ASP A 212 20.47 -4.89 -17.28
N LYS A 213 19.70 -5.91 -17.65
CA LYS A 213 18.57 -5.73 -18.59
C LYS A 213 17.40 -4.94 -18.00
N ILE A 214 17.24 -4.94 -16.67
CA ILE A 214 16.25 -4.10 -15.99
C ILE A 214 16.71 -2.64 -16.06
N LYS A 215 17.98 -2.37 -15.76
CA LYS A 215 18.62 -1.05 -15.95
C LYS A 215 18.46 -0.54 -17.38
N GLU A 216 18.81 -1.37 -18.38
CA GLU A 216 18.71 -0.99 -19.79
C GLU A 216 17.26 -0.74 -20.25
N ALA A 217 16.27 -1.42 -19.66
CA ALA A 217 14.87 -1.14 -19.94
C ALA A 217 14.47 0.29 -19.50
N VAL A 218 14.90 0.74 -18.32
CA VAL A 218 14.67 2.12 -17.85
C VAL A 218 15.35 3.13 -18.77
N LYS A 219 16.60 2.85 -19.18
CA LYS A 219 17.35 3.70 -20.12
C LYS A 219 16.68 3.79 -21.49
N ALA A 220 16.10 2.70 -21.98
CA ALA A 220 15.35 2.68 -23.23
C ALA A 220 14.07 3.53 -23.15
N LEU A 221 13.32 3.43 -22.04
CA LEU A 221 12.13 4.26 -21.80
C LEU A 221 12.50 5.74 -21.66
N TYR A 222 13.60 6.05 -20.96
CA TYR A 222 14.11 7.40 -20.89
C TYR A 222 14.46 7.94 -22.28
N LYS A 223 15.19 7.17 -23.09
CA LYS A 223 15.54 7.54 -24.47
C LYS A 223 14.29 7.80 -25.33
N PHE A 224 13.23 7.01 -25.17
CA PHE A 224 11.94 7.29 -25.80
C PHE A 224 11.41 8.67 -25.43
N THR A 225 11.47 9.08 -24.16
CA THR A 225 11.02 10.43 -23.74
C THR A 225 11.88 11.56 -24.27
N CYS A 226 13.15 11.29 -24.62
CA CYS A 226 14.04 12.24 -25.27
C CYS A 226 13.81 12.33 -26.77
N SER A 227 13.52 11.20 -27.44
CA SER A 227 13.40 11.13 -28.91
C SER A 227 11.99 11.41 -29.41
N TYR A 228 10.94 11.05 -28.66
CA TYR A 228 9.57 11.31 -29.10
C TYR A 228 9.28 12.83 -29.08
N PRO A 229 8.74 13.41 -30.17
CA PRO A 229 8.50 14.85 -30.28
C PRO A 229 7.63 15.42 -29.17
N GLY A 230 8.14 16.43 -28.47
CA GLY A 230 7.36 17.22 -27.53
C GLY A 230 7.01 16.53 -26.20
N ILE A 231 7.76 15.50 -25.80
CA ILE A 231 7.75 15.02 -24.40
C ILE A 231 8.74 15.84 -23.57
N ARG A 232 10.05 15.72 -23.82
CA ARG A 232 11.07 16.51 -23.09
C ARG A 232 11.70 17.64 -23.91
N HIS A 233 11.98 17.37 -25.18
CA HIS A 233 12.65 18.28 -26.10
C HIS A 233 11.90 18.29 -27.44
N GLY A 234 12.42 19.03 -28.44
CA GLY A 234 11.87 19.00 -29.81
C GLY A 234 11.76 17.58 -30.40
N GLY A 235 12.60 16.65 -29.93
CA GLY A 235 12.60 15.24 -30.33
C GLY A 235 13.05 15.03 -31.77
N THR A 236 12.77 13.84 -32.30
CA THR A 236 13.06 13.44 -33.68
C THR A 236 11.76 12.97 -34.33
N PRO A 237 11.09 13.80 -35.14
CA PRO A 237 9.79 13.46 -35.73
C PRO A 237 9.73 12.11 -36.44
N ALA A 238 10.81 11.71 -37.11
CA ALA A 238 10.92 10.43 -37.79
C ALA A 238 10.88 9.19 -36.85
N THR A 239 11.05 9.38 -35.54
CA THR A 239 10.98 8.29 -34.56
C THR A 239 9.56 8.01 -34.06
N ALA A 240 8.61 8.92 -34.30
CA ALA A 240 7.22 8.74 -33.90
C ALA A 240 6.50 7.82 -34.91
N LEU A 241 6.05 6.66 -34.45
CA LEU A 241 5.30 5.71 -35.28
C LEU A 241 3.82 6.08 -35.40
N ARG A 242 3.28 6.73 -34.37
CA ARG A 242 1.89 7.23 -34.27
C ARG A 242 1.81 8.23 -33.12
N ASP A 243 0.69 8.93 -33.03
CA ASP A 243 0.36 9.74 -31.87
C ASP A 243 0.22 8.91 -30.58
N ILE A 244 0.53 9.55 -29.45
CA ILE A 244 0.40 8.98 -28.12
C ILE A 244 -1.07 9.03 -27.69
N GLU A 245 -1.55 7.90 -27.19
CA GLU A 245 -2.92 7.68 -26.74
C GLU A 245 -2.94 7.35 -25.24
N ILE A 246 -4.13 7.35 -24.64
CA ILE A 246 -4.29 7.11 -23.20
C ILE A 246 -3.73 5.74 -22.76
N LYS A 247 -3.75 4.73 -23.62
CA LYS A 247 -3.17 3.40 -23.34
C LYS A 247 -1.66 3.48 -23.09
N ASP A 248 -0.96 4.37 -23.79
CA ASP A 248 0.48 4.56 -23.64
C ASP A 248 0.78 5.28 -22.33
N MET A 249 -0.06 6.25 -21.94
CA MET A 249 0.02 6.90 -20.63
C MET A 249 -0.12 5.89 -19.50
N VAL A 250 -1.14 5.03 -19.57
CA VAL A 250 -1.38 3.99 -18.56
C VAL A 250 -0.17 3.05 -18.48
N ALA A 251 0.32 2.56 -19.62
CA ALA A 251 1.49 1.69 -19.66
C ALA A 251 2.75 2.36 -19.08
N MET A 252 3.06 3.59 -19.51
CA MET A 252 4.21 4.35 -19.01
C MET A 252 4.09 4.60 -17.51
N THR A 253 2.91 4.97 -17.02
CA THR A 253 2.68 5.25 -15.60
C THR A 253 2.95 4.01 -14.75
N VAL A 254 2.39 2.87 -15.14
CA VAL A 254 2.57 1.59 -14.42
C VAL A 254 4.03 1.14 -14.44
N VAL A 255 4.67 1.16 -15.60
CA VAL A 255 6.05 0.70 -15.76
C VAL A 255 7.03 1.59 -15.00
N LEU A 256 6.89 2.92 -15.11
CA LEU A 256 7.75 3.87 -14.41
C LEU A 256 7.52 3.86 -12.90
N ALA A 257 6.27 3.72 -12.43
CA ALA A 257 5.99 3.48 -11.02
C ALA A 257 6.70 2.22 -10.53
N GLY A 258 6.64 1.12 -11.30
CA GLY A 258 7.32 -0.14 -11.00
C GLY A 258 8.85 -0.06 -10.90
N PHE A 259 9.49 0.96 -11.48
CA PHE A 259 10.93 1.19 -11.34
C PHE A 259 11.31 2.10 -10.18
N THR A 260 10.34 2.76 -9.54
CA THR A 260 10.57 3.65 -8.39
C THR A 260 11.35 2.98 -7.25
N PRO A 261 11.09 1.71 -6.87
CA PRO A 261 11.86 1.05 -5.81
C PRO A 261 13.37 0.98 -6.06
N TYR A 262 13.81 0.99 -7.32
CA TYR A 262 15.24 0.99 -7.65
C TYR A 262 15.84 2.41 -7.58
N LEU A 263 15.05 3.44 -7.89
CA LEU A 263 15.50 4.82 -8.04
C LEU A 263 15.34 5.66 -6.76
N ALA A 264 14.38 5.31 -5.90
CA ALA A 264 14.10 6.02 -4.66
C ALA A 264 14.69 5.23 -3.47
N HIS A 265 15.96 5.47 -3.15
CA HIS A 265 16.66 4.74 -2.06
C HIS A 265 15.99 4.84 -0.67
N GLN A 266 15.11 5.82 -0.46
CA GLN A 266 14.38 6.04 0.79
C GLN A 266 13.06 5.27 0.86
N LEU A 267 12.65 4.64 -0.25
CA LEU A 267 11.40 3.90 -0.33
C LEU A 267 11.58 2.51 0.28
N ASP A 268 10.78 2.18 1.28
CA ASP A 268 10.73 0.84 1.84
C ASP A 268 9.73 -0.03 1.06
N SER A 269 10.26 -1.02 0.33
CA SER A 269 9.43 -1.92 -0.47
C SER A 269 8.64 -2.93 0.39
N ASP A 270 9.08 -3.20 1.62
CA ASP A 270 8.33 -4.05 2.55
C ASP A 270 7.06 -3.33 3.02
N ILE A 271 7.14 -2.02 3.28
CA ILE A 271 5.96 -1.19 3.61
C ILE A 271 4.99 -1.14 2.42
N ALA A 272 5.51 -0.98 1.20
CA ALA A 272 4.70 -0.99 0.00
C ALA A 272 3.96 -2.33 -0.21
N TYR A 273 4.60 -3.46 0.12
CA TYR A 273 4.01 -4.80 -0.03
C TYR A 273 3.09 -5.20 1.13
N ARG A 274 3.58 -5.08 2.37
CA ARG A 274 2.95 -5.59 3.60
C ARG A 274 2.11 -4.56 4.37
N GLY A 275 2.23 -3.27 4.06
CA GLY A 275 1.69 -2.20 4.91
C GLY A 275 2.69 -1.77 5.98
N GLN A 276 2.41 -0.61 6.60
CA GLN A 276 3.25 -0.03 7.66
C GLN A 276 3.05 -0.75 9.00
#